data_AF-A0A1Z9M702-F1
#
_entry.id   AF-A0A1Z9M702-F1
#
_cell.length_a   1.000
_cell.length_b   1.000
_cell.length_c   1.000
_cell.angle_alpha   90.00
_cell.angle_beta   90.00
_cell.angle_gamma   90.00
#
_symmetry.space_group_name_H-M   'P 1'
#
loop_
_entity.id
_entity.type
_entity.pdbx_description
1 polymer ?
#
loop_
_entity_poly.entity_id
_entity_poly.type
_entity_poly.pdbx_seq_one_letter_code
_entity_poly.pdbx_strand_id
1 'polypeptide(L)' 'MLSKIGILITILVLILIFFLVISFGAGAFSKKEIKPETKRYLKSVNILLGIIAVVGIILVLFL' A
#
# COMPACT_ATOMS: atom_id res chain seq x y z
N MET A 1 10.79 19.27 -11.61
CA MET A 1 9.78 18.20 -11.76
C MET A 1 10.51 16.87 -11.69
N LEU A 2 9.96 15.89 -10.96
CA LEU A 2 10.52 14.54 -10.96
C LEU A 2 10.36 13.94 -12.38
N SER A 3 11.35 13.18 -12.82
CA SER A 3 11.23 12.37 -14.04
C SER A 3 10.16 11.31 -13.87
N LYS A 4 9.66 10.72 -14.96
CA LYS A 4 8.68 9.60 -14.90
C LYS A 4 9.14 8.50 -13.94
N ILE A 5 10.43 8.13 -14.01
CA ILE A 5 11.06 7.15 -13.10
C ILE A 5 11.02 7.66 -11.64
N GLY A 6 11.34 8.93 -11.40
CA GLY A 6 11.26 9.52 -10.07
C GLY A 6 9.85 9.48 -9.49
N ILE A 7 8.83 9.79 -10.28
CA ILE A 7 7.41 9.72 -9.88
C ILE A 7 7.02 8.28 -9.54
N LEU A 8 7.42 7.31 -10.38
CA LEU A 8 7.16 5.90 -10.14
C LEU A 8 7.74 5.42 -8.80
N ILE A 9 9.00 5.76 -8.53
CA ILE A 9 9.69 5.41 -7.27
C ILE A 9 8.96 6.06 -6.09
N THR A 10 8.61 7.35 -6.19
CA THR A 10 7.91 8.06 -5.13
C THR A 10 6.56 7.41 -4.81
N ILE A 11 5.77 7.03 -5.82
CA ILE A 11 4.48 6.35 -5.61
C ILE A 11 4.69 5.00 -4.92
N LEU A 12 5.63 4.19 -5.39
CA LEU A 12 5.91 2.87 -4.80
C LEU A 12 6.37 2.99 -3.34
N VAL A 13 7.24 3.96 -3.04
CA VAL A 13 7.69 4.24 -1.67
C VAL A 13 6.53 4.67 -0.78
N LEU A 14 5.65 5.56 -1.27
CA LEU A 14 4.46 5.99 -0.54
C LEU A 14 3.53 4.82 -0.22
N ILE A 15 3.22 3.99 -1.21
CA ILE A 15 2.36 2.80 -1.02
C ILE A 15 2.98 1.85 0.00
N LEU A 16 4.31 1.67 -0.04
CA LEU A 16 5.02 0.83 0.91
C LEU A 16 4.99 1.41 2.33
N ILE A 17 5.13 2.73 2.49
CA ILE A 17 4.99 3.40 3.79
C ILE A 17 3.56 3.23 4.32
N PHE A 18 2.54 3.45 3.49
CA PHE A 18 1.14 3.25 3.88
C PHE A 18 0.89 1.81 4.32
N PHE A 19 1.38 0.83 3.56
CA PHE A 19 1.28 -0.57 3.92
C PHE A 19 1.90 -0.85 5.30
N LEU A 20 3.11 -0.33 5.55
CA LEU A 20 3.79 -0.51 6.83
C LEU A 20 2.99 0.13 7.96
N VAL A 21 2.63 1.41 7.85
CA VAL A 21 1.90 2.14 8.90
C VAL A 21 0.57 1.45 9.24
N ILE A 22 -0.19 1.02 8.23
CA ILE A 22 -1.48 0.34 8.44
C ILE A 22 -1.29 -1.03 9.06
N SER A 23 -0.31 -1.81 8.59
CA SER A 23 -0.01 -3.13 9.14
C SER A 23 0.47 -3.05 10.59
N PHE A 24 1.33 -2.08 10.91
CA PHE A 24 1.79 -1.83 12.28
C PHE A 24 0.64 -1.34 13.17
N GLY A 25 -0.14 -0.35 12.74
CA GLY A 25 -1.27 0.19 13.50
C GLY A 25 -2.37 -0.83 13.79
N ALA A 26 -2.60 -1.78 12.88
CA ALA A 26 -3.56 -2.86 13.06
C ALA A 26 -3.04 -4.05 13.89
N GLY A 27 -1.79 -3.98 14.37
CA GLY A 27 -1.18 -5.05 15.15
C GLY A 27 -0.90 -6.32 14.35
N ALA A 28 -0.64 -6.21 13.03
CA ALA A 28 -0.33 -7.35 12.16
C ALA A 28 0.87 -8.20 12.65
N PHE A 29 1.76 -7.59 13.44
CA PHE A 29 2.95 -8.21 14.02
C PHE A 29 2.81 -8.51 15.53
N SER A 30 1.63 -8.29 16.12
CA SER A 30 1.37 -8.58 17.53
C SER A 30 1.16 -10.08 17.75
N LYS A 31 1.70 -10.64 18.85
CA LYS A 31 1.49 -12.04 19.25
C LYS A 31 0.05 -12.33 19.75
N LYS A 32 -0.79 -11.30 19.88
CA LYS A 32 -2.20 -11.44 20.26
C LYS A 32 -3.04 -11.72 19.01
N GLU A 33 -4.07 -12.57 19.15
CA GLU A 33 -5.00 -12.83 18.06
C GLU A 33 -5.66 -11.53 17.58
N ILE A 34 -5.43 -11.20 16.32
CA ILE A 34 -6.04 -10.04 15.65
C ILE A 34 -7.51 -10.39 15.44
N LYS A 35 -8.42 -9.47 15.81
CA LYS A 35 -9.86 -9.66 15.59
C LYS A 35 -10.14 -10.01 14.12
N PRO A 36 -11.07 -10.95 13.83
CA PRO A 36 -11.37 -11.38 12.46
C PRO A 36 -11.81 -10.22 11.55
N GLU A 37 -12.47 -9.21 12.12
CA GLU A 37 -12.85 -7.96 11.44
C GLU A 37 -11.62 -7.18 10.96
N THR A 38 -10.62 -6.97 11.84
CA THR A 38 -9.38 -6.28 11.52
C THR A 38 -8.57 -7.05 10.46
N LYS A 39 -8.58 -8.39 10.52
CA LYS A 39 -7.95 -9.23 9.50
C LYS A 39 -8.61 -9.07 8.13
N ARG A 40 -9.95 -9.01 8.08
CA ARG A 40 -10.70 -8.73 6.84
C ARG A 40 -10.42 -7.33 6.32
N TYR A 41 -10.40 -6.33 7.19
CA TYR A 41 -10.02 -4.95 6.86
C TYR A 41 -8.63 -4.89 6.22
N LEU A 42 -7.61 -5.47 6.88
CA LEU A 42 -6.24 -5.48 6.36
C LEU A 42 -6.14 -6.15 4.98
N LYS A 43 -6.88 -7.24 4.76
CA LYS A 43 -6.95 -7.89 3.45
C LYS A 43 -7.51 -6.94 2.39
N SER A 44 -8.63 -6.28 2.68
CA SER A 44 -9.26 -5.32 1.76
C SER A 44 -8.35 -4.13 1.45
N VAL A 45 -7.68 -3.57 2.46
CA VAL A 45 -6.75 -2.46 2.27
C VAL A 45 -5.53 -2.87 1.45
N ASN A 46 -4.95 -4.04 1.69
CA ASN A 46 -3.82 -4.51 0.89
C ASN A 46 -4.18 -4.70 -0.58
N ILE A 47 -5.39 -5.20 -0.87
CA ILE A 47 -5.91 -5.29 -2.25
C ILE A 47 -6.04 -3.89 -2.85
N LEU A 48 -6.60 -2.93 -2.11
CA LEU A 48 -6.74 -1.55 -2.55
C LEU A 48 -5.38 -0.90 -2.87
N LEU A 49 -4.39 -1.07 -1.99
CA LEU A 49 -3.02 -0.58 -2.21
C LEU A 49 -2.39 -1.20 -3.48
N GLY A 50 -2.65 -2.49 -3.74
CA GLY A 50 -2.23 -3.14 -4.98
C GLY A 50 -2.87 -2.54 -6.22
N ILE A 51 -4.18 -2.25 -6.19
CA ILE A 51 -4.89 -1.59 -7.31
C ILE A 51 -4.29 -0.21 -7.57
N ILE A 52 -4.07 0.59 -6.53
CA ILE A 52 -3.48 1.93 -6.64
C ILE A 52 -2.08 1.85 -7.26
N ALA A 53 -1.26 0.87 -6.86
CA ALA A 53 0.06 0.67 -7.44
C ALA A 53 -0.02 0.38 -8.94
N VAL A 54 -0.89 -0.55 -9.35
CA VAL A 54 -1.06 -0.92 -10.77
C VAL A 54 -1.55 0.27 -11.59
N VAL A 55 -2.59 0.97 -11.12
CA VAL A 55 -3.13 2.15 -11.82
C VAL A 55 -2.06 3.26 -11.90
N GLY A 56 -1.33 3.51 -10.82
CA GLY A 56 -0.25 4.50 -10.78
C GLY A 56 0.87 4.18 -11.77
N ILE A 57 1.30 2.91 -11.84
CA ILE A 57 2.30 2.46 -12.82
C ILE A 57 1.81 2.68 -14.25
N ILE A 58 0.58 2.27 -14.56
CA ILE A 58 -0.01 2.46 -15.89
C ILE A 58 -0.01 3.96 -16.23
N LEU A 59 -0.57 4.80 -15.36
CA LEU A 59 -0.63 6.24 -15.61
C LEU A 59 0.74 6.86 -15.88
N VAL A 60 1.77 6.51 -15.10
CA VAL A 60 3.14 7.06 -15.28
C VAL A 60 3.80 6.58 -16.57
N LEU A 61 3.50 5.36 -17.03
CA LEU A 61 4.05 4.84 -18.28
C LEU A 61 3.40 5.46 -19.52
N PHE A 62 2.09 5.74 -19.46
CA PHE A 62 1.32 6.23 -20.61
C PHE A 62 1.19 7.77 -20.69
N LEU A 63 1.39 8.49 -19.59
CA LEU A 63 1.37 9.96 -19.52
C LEU A 63 2.80 10.49 -19.49
#